data_AF-A0A8S3IMY9-F1
#
_entry.id   AF-A0A8S3IMY9-F1
#
_cell.length_a   1.000
_cell.length_b   1.000
_cell.length_c   1.000
_cell.angle_alpha   90.00
_cell.angle_beta   90.00
_cell.angle_gamma   90.00
#
_symmetry.space_group_name_H-M   'P 1'
#
loop_
_entity.id
_entity.type
_entity.pdbx_description
1 polymer ?
#
loop_
_entity_poly.entity_id
_entity_poly.type
_entity_poly.pdbx_seq_one_letter_code
_entity_poly.pdbx_strand_id
1 'polypeptide(L)'
;MCASPCNQSIPPEVQQNVSLPSVKRKFISNYSLKPNDHTINTLQWNILAQALSYPEGNFIRVKTETVAYETRKWRILEQILVHQPDLCSLQEMDIYDCFLKEQLPKYG
;
A
#
# COMPACT_ATOMS: atom_id res chain seq x y z
N MET A 1 7.28 -2.34 25.63
CA MET A 1 7.52 -3.40 24.64
C MET A 1 7.11 -2.82 23.30
N CYS A 2 8.05 -2.56 22.40
CA CYS A 2 7.74 -2.04 21.07
C CYS A 2 6.80 -3.04 20.38
N ALA A 3 5.70 -2.56 19.80
CA ALA A 3 4.94 -3.37 18.87
C ALA A 3 5.92 -3.83 17.77
N SER A 4 6.26 -5.11 17.78
CA SER A 4 6.99 -5.73 16.69
C SER A 4 6.22 -5.42 15.41
N PRO A 5 6.89 -5.04 14.30
CA PRO A 5 6.20 -5.01 13.02
C PRO A 5 5.62 -6.42 12.85
N CYS A 6 4.29 -6.51 12.78
CA CYS A 6 3.60 -7.78 12.68
C CYS A 6 4.16 -8.46 11.43
N ASN A 7 4.96 -9.50 11.65
CA ASN A 7 5.82 -10.09 10.65
C ASN A 7 5.01 -11.09 9.81
N GLN A 8 3.84 -10.67 9.34
CA GLN A 8 3.16 -11.40 8.28
C GLN A 8 3.97 -11.18 7.02
N SER A 9 4.71 -12.23 6.65
CA SER A 9 5.35 -12.30 5.34
C SER A 9 4.29 -12.03 4.28
N ILE A 10 4.51 -11.03 3.42
CA ILE A 10 3.62 -10.73 2.31
C ILE A 10 3.30 -12.05 1.58
N PRO A 11 2.02 -12.34 1.27
CA PRO A 11 1.65 -13.58 0.60
C PRO A 11 2.50 -13.80 -0.67
N PRO A 12 2.99 -15.03 -0.92
CA PRO A 12 3.84 -15.33 -2.09
C PRO A 12 3.19 -14.93 -3.42
N GLU A 13 1.87 -15.03 -3.52
CA GLU A 13 1.08 -14.62 -4.67
C GLU A 13 1.22 -13.11 -4.94
N VAL A 14 1.21 -12.27 -3.90
CA VAL A 14 1.44 -10.83 -4.04
C VAL A 14 2.89 -10.55 -4.40
N GLN A 15 3.85 -11.27 -3.81
CA GLN A 15 5.27 -11.12 -4.13
C GLN A 15 5.61 -11.49 -5.58
N GLN A 16 4.97 -12.53 -6.13
CA GLN A 16 5.18 -12.98 -7.51
C GLN A 16 4.68 -11.98 -8.55
N ASN A 17 3.59 -11.27 -8.25
CA ASN A 17 3.01 -10.25 -9.13
C ASN A 17 3.74 -8.89 -9.05
N VAL A 18 4.80 -8.81 -8.25
CA VAL A 18 5.53 -7.59 -7.95
C VAL A 18 6.95 -7.67 -8.53
N SER A 19 7.24 -6.88 -9.56
CA SER A 19 8.45 -7.02 -10.39
C SER A 19 9.73 -6.34 -9.89
N LEU A 20 9.64 -5.46 -8.89
CA LEU A 20 10.79 -4.70 -8.33
C LEU A 20 10.95 -4.98 -6.82
N PRO A 21 12.10 -4.70 -6.21
CA PRO A 21 12.24 -4.78 -4.76
C PRO A 21 11.28 -3.83 -4.04
N SER A 22 10.76 -4.26 -2.88
CA SER A 22 9.94 -3.41 -2.02
C SER A 22 10.76 -2.24 -1.46
N VAL A 23 10.21 -1.03 -1.48
CA VAL A 23 10.87 0.14 -0.89
C VAL A 23 10.69 0.08 0.63
N LYS A 24 11.78 -0.20 1.35
CA LYS A 24 11.76 -0.22 2.82
C LYS A 24 11.84 1.21 3.37
N ARG A 25 10.78 1.65 4.04
CA ARG A 25 10.76 2.94 4.75
C ARG A 25 11.26 2.77 6.19
N LYS A 26 12.06 3.73 6.66
CA LYS A 26 12.49 3.78 8.06
C LYS A 26 11.41 4.49 8.88
N PHE A 27 10.89 3.81 9.90
CA PHE A 27 9.99 4.42 10.88
C PHE A 27 10.80 5.17 11.92
N ILE A 28 10.36 6.38 12.26
CA ILE A 28 10.98 7.24 13.26
C ILE A 28 9.95 7.42 14.38
N SER A 29 10.29 7.01 15.60
CA SER A 29 9.48 7.31 16.76
C SER A 29 10.10 8.47 17.53
N ASN A 30 9.32 9.53 17.72
CA ASN A 30 9.67 10.65 18.62
C ASN A 30 8.93 10.55 19.96
N TYR A 31 8.17 9.47 20.18
CA TYR A 31 7.34 9.28 21.35
C TYR A 31 7.71 7.99 22.08
N SER A 32 7.69 8.05 23.41
CA SER A 32 7.90 6.87 24.27
C SER A 32 6.54 6.36 24.73
N LEU A 33 6.15 5.19 24.23
CA LEU A 33 4.88 4.56 24.59
C LEU A 33 4.97 3.98 26.00
N LYS A 34 3.94 4.23 26.81
CA LYS A 34 3.80 3.64 28.14
C LYS A 34 3.11 2.28 28.05
N PRO A 35 3.32 1.39 29.04
CA PRO A 35 2.46 0.22 29.20
C PRO A 35 1.00 0.68 29.34
N ASN A 36 0.11 0.16 28.49
CA ASN A 36 -1.32 0.50 28.34
C ASN A 36 -1.69 1.69 27.43
N ASP A 37 -0.74 2.30 26.72
CA ASP A 37 -1.13 3.26 25.67
C ASP A 37 -1.85 2.52 24.53
N HIS A 38 -3.06 2.97 24.18
CA HIS A 38 -3.75 2.52 22.99
C HIS A 38 -3.25 3.34 21.79
N THR A 39 -2.67 2.65 20.81
CA THR A 39 -2.18 3.26 19.57
C THR A 39 -3.05 2.86 18.40
N ILE A 40 -3.24 3.78 17.45
CA ILE A 40 -3.91 3.51 16.17
C ILE A 40 -2.92 3.84 15.06
N ASN A 41 -2.61 2.86 14.21
CA ASN A 41 -1.82 3.03 13.01
C ASN A 41 -2.72 3.51 11.88
N THR A 42 -2.44 4.69 11.35
CA THR A 42 -3.20 5.26 10.24
C THR A 42 -2.35 5.27 8.98
N LEU A 43 -2.94 4.81 7.87
CA LEU A 43 -2.37 4.96 6.53
C LEU A 43 -3.24 5.93 5.75
N GLN A 44 -2.65 7.03 5.29
CA GLN A 44 -3.27 7.91 4.32
C GLN A 44 -2.45 7.88 3.04
N TRP A 45 -3.09 7.59 1.92
CA TRP A 45 -2.37 7.48 0.65
C TRP A 45 -3.22 7.88 -0.55
N ASN A 46 -2.74 8.87 -1.29
CA ASN A 46 -3.20 9.15 -2.65
C ASN A 46 -2.54 8.15 -3.61
N ILE A 47 -3.35 7.24 -4.17
CA ILE A 47 -2.85 6.11 -4.97
C ILE A 47 -2.75 6.40 -6.47
N LEU A 48 -3.05 7.64 -6.89
CA LEU A 48 -3.11 8.09 -8.26
C LEU A 48 -4.17 7.33 -9.09
N ALA A 49 -5.26 8.02 -9.40
CA ALA A 49 -6.35 7.48 -10.21
C ALA A 49 -5.83 7.04 -11.58
N GLN A 50 -6.35 5.92 -12.09
CA GLN A 50 -5.99 5.46 -13.43
C GLN A 50 -6.35 6.51 -14.50
N ALA A 51 -7.49 7.18 -14.35
CA ALA A 51 -7.91 8.28 -15.21
C ALA A 51 -6.92 9.44 -15.26
N LEU A 52 -6.13 9.64 -14.19
CA LEU A 52 -5.09 10.68 -14.10
C LEU A 52 -3.70 10.16 -14.49
N SER A 53 -3.51 8.84 -14.57
CA SER A 53 -2.21 8.23 -14.89
C SER A 53 -2.02 7.98 -16.38
N TYR A 54 -3.05 7.51 -17.08
CA TYR A 54 -2.97 7.11 -18.49
C TYR A 54 -4.34 7.26 -19.17
N PRO A 55 -4.41 7.78 -20.42
CA PRO A 55 -3.31 8.28 -21.24
C PRO A 55 -2.92 9.73 -20.95
N GLU A 56 -3.67 10.43 -20.09
CA GLU A 56 -3.58 11.89 -19.93
C GLU A 56 -2.50 12.35 -18.93
N GLY A 57 -1.87 11.42 -18.21
CA GLY A 57 -0.88 11.76 -17.18
C GLY A 57 0.46 12.25 -17.76
N ASN A 58 1.03 13.31 -17.17
CA ASN A 58 2.33 13.86 -17.58
C ASN A 58 3.53 13.11 -16.96
N PHE A 59 3.51 11.77 -17.00
CA PHE A 59 4.53 10.90 -16.41
C PHE A 59 5.69 10.61 -17.37
N ILE A 60 6.30 11.66 -17.93
CA ILE A 60 7.30 11.59 -19.03
C ILE A 60 8.58 10.79 -18.73
N ARG A 61 8.87 10.50 -17.46
CA ARG A 61 10.06 9.73 -17.03
C ARG A 61 9.77 8.27 -16.72
N VAL A 62 8.52 7.84 -16.88
CA VAL A 62 8.04 6.55 -16.43
C VAL A 62 7.60 5.75 -17.66
N LYS A 63 7.88 4.44 -17.66
CA LYS A 63 7.46 3.60 -18.78
C LYS A 63 5.94 3.42 -18.77
N THR A 64 5.31 3.39 -19.92
CA THR A 64 3.84 3.32 -20.04
C THR A 64 3.26 2.11 -19.32
N GLU A 65 3.93 0.96 -19.36
CA GLU A 65 3.51 -0.27 -18.67
C GLU A 65 3.51 -0.14 -17.13
N THR A 66 4.27 0.81 -16.58
CA THR A 66 4.34 1.04 -15.12
C THR A 66 3.29 2.02 -14.60
N VAL A 67 2.67 2.82 -15.48
CA VAL A 67 1.51 3.66 -15.11
C VAL A 67 0.17 2.94 -15.24
N ALA A 68 0.16 1.78 -15.92
CA ALA A 68 -1.02 0.94 -16.05
C ALA A 68 -1.48 0.38 -14.68
N TYR A 69 -2.79 0.43 -14.45
CA TYR A 69 -3.40 -0.06 -13.21
C TYR A 69 -3.05 -1.54 -12.92
N GLU A 70 -3.04 -2.38 -13.95
CA GLU A 70 -2.72 -3.81 -13.84
C GLU A 70 -1.37 -4.09 -13.16
N THR A 71 -0.37 -3.24 -13.40
CA THR A 71 0.94 -3.33 -12.76
C THR A 71 0.94 -2.70 -11.37
N ARG A 72 0.25 -1.55 -11.21
CA ARG A 72 0.26 -0.77 -9.95
C ARG A 72 -0.56 -1.40 -8.84
N LYS A 73 -1.67 -2.08 -9.15
CA LYS A 73 -2.59 -2.62 -8.15
C LYS A 73 -1.93 -3.57 -7.15
N TRP A 74 -1.01 -4.41 -7.63
CA TRP A 74 -0.24 -5.33 -6.77
C TRP A 74 0.71 -4.60 -5.84
N ARG A 75 1.30 -3.49 -6.28
CA ARG A 75 2.11 -2.61 -5.44
C ARG A 75 1.29 -1.88 -4.40
N ILE A 76 0.11 -1.42 -4.77
CA ILE A 76 -0.80 -0.76 -3.84
C ILE A 76 -1.19 -1.73 -2.73
N LEU A 77 -1.59 -2.94 -3.08
CA LEU A 77 -1.89 -3.99 -2.11
C LEU A 77 -0.68 -4.35 -1.24
N GLU A 78 0.49 -4.58 -1.85
CA GLU A 78 1.74 -4.84 -1.13
C GLU A 78 2.02 -3.78 -0.06
N GLN A 79 1.92 -2.50 -0.41
CA GLN A 79 2.19 -1.42 0.53
C GLN A 79 1.16 -1.35 1.66
N ILE A 80 -0.12 -1.58 1.40
CA ILE A 80 -1.13 -1.63 2.47
C ILE A 80 -0.84 -2.79 3.43
N LEU A 81 -0.57 -3.98 2.91
CA LEU A 81 -0.29 -5.18 3.71
C LEU A 81 1.01 -5.09 4.50
N VAL A 82 2.04 -4.42 3.98
CA VAL A 82 3.29 -4.20 4.74
C VAL A 82 3.08 -3.31 5.95
N HIS A 83 2.18 -2.33 5.85
CA HIS A 83 1.98 -1.34 6.90
C HIS A 83 0.91 -1.73 7.93
N GLN A 84 0.04 -2.72 7.62
CA GLN A 84 -1.04 -3.20 8.50
C GLN A 84 -1.74 -2.06 9.27
N PRO A 85 -2.29 -1.06 8.57
CA PRO A 85 -2.95 0.05 9.25
C PRO A 85 -4.26 -0.41 9.89
N ASP A 86 -4.54 0.10 11.10
CA ASP A 86 -5.85 -0.06 11.74
C ASP A 86 -6.92 0.78 11.01
N LEU A 87 -6.52 1.90 10.41
CA LEU A 87 -7.36 2.77 9.58
C LEU A 87 -6.62 3.16 8.30
N CYS A 88 -7.22 2.84 7.15
CA CYS A 88 -6.68 3.17 5.83
C CYS A 88 -7.59 4.14 5.09
N SER A 89 -7.05 5.27 4.63
CA SER A 89 -7.75 6.29 3.84
C SER A 89 -7.04 6.49 2.50
N LEU A 90 -7.73 6.14 1.41
CA LEU A 90 -7.18 6.18 0.06
C LEU A 90 -7.85 7.28 -0.77
N GLN A 91 -7.05 8.10 -1.45
CA GLN A 91 -7.53 9.17 -2.35
C GLN A 91 -7.19 8.84 -3.81
N GLU A 92 -7.90 9.49 -4.74
CA GLU A 92 -7.80 9.28 -6.19
C GLU A 92 -7.98 7.81 -6.58
N MET A 93 -9.06 7.20 -6.10
CA MET A 93 -9.40 5.82 -6.41
C MET A 93 -10.61 5.77 -7.33
N ASP A 94 -10.41 5.25 -8.53
CA ASP A 94 -11.43 5.12 -9.58
C ASP A 94 -11.81 3.66 -9.90
N ILE A 95 -11.07 2.68 -9.33
CA ILE A 95 -11.26 1.23 -9.58
C ILE A 95 -11.17 0.45 -8.25
N TYR A 96 -12.00 0.80 -7.26
CA TYR A 96 -12.00 0.11 -5.96
C TYR A 96 -12.58 -1.31 -6.04
N ASP A 97 -13.79 -1.42 -6.59
CA ASP A 97 -14.61 -2.62 -6.54
C ASP A 97 -13.99 -3.81 -7.31
N CYS A 98 -13.13 -3.54 -8.30
CA CYS A 98 -12.58 -4.60 -9.16
C CYS A 98 -11.39 -5.35 -8.58
N PHE A 99 -10.75 -4.85 -7.51
CA PHE A 99 -9.55 -5.51 -6.98
C PHE A 99 -9.43 -5.38 -5.46
N LEU A 100 -9.28 -4.17 -4.93
CA LEU A 100 -8.96 -3.98 -3.51
C LEU A 100 -10.09 -4.47 -2.59
N LYS A 101 -11.35 -4.33 -3.01
CA LYS A 101 -12.51 -4.84 -2.25
C LYS A 101 -12.47 -6.35 -2.02
N GLU A 102 -11.97 -7.11 -3.00
CA GLU A 102 -11.87 -8.57 -2.91
C GLU A 102 -10.60 -9.01 -2.19
N GLN A 103 -9.48 -8.32 -2.44
CA GLN A 103 -8.18 -8.74 -1.92
C GLN A 103 -7.94 -8.34 -0.47
N LEU A 104 -8.45 -7.19 -0.01
CA LEU A 104 -8.20 -6.73 1.36
C LEU A 104 -8.74 -7.71 2.42
N PRO A 105 -9.99 -8.21 2.35
CA PRO A 105 -10.48 -9.20 3.31
C PRO A 105 -9.77 -10.56 3.23
N LYS A 106 -9.10 -10.87 2.11
CA LYS A 106 -8.37 -12.13 1.92
C LYS A 106 -7.03 -12.13 2.65
N TYR A 107 -6.39 -10.97 2.80
CA TYR A 107 -5.01 -10.87 3.26
C TYR A 107 -4.79 -9.93 4.46
N GLY A 108 -5.79 -9.12 4.83
CA GLY A 108 -5.74 -8.15 5.92
C GLY A 108 -6.77 -8.40 7.00
#